data_AF-A0A8X7UES4-F1
#
_entry.id   AF-A0A8X7UES4-F1
#
_cell.length_a   1.000
_cell.length_b   1.000
_cell.length_c   1.000
_cell.angle_alpha   90.00
_cell.angle_beta   90.00
_cell.angle_gamma   90.00
#
_symmetry.space_group_name_H-M   'P 1'
#
loop_
_entity.id
_entity.type
_entity.pdbx_description
1 polymer ?
#
loop_
_entity_poly.entity_id
_entity_poly.type
_entity_poly.pdbx_seq_one_letter_code
_entity_poly.pdbx_strand_id
1 'polypeptide(L)'
;MFSRRWDPGIWESQLLGNVGEVKNGEGTRKRLKISVPHFDNSALIKTFSKTLLGRCMNPEEQEMKALISNLPKIWKLEEKVVGTDLGFGKFQFDF
;
A
#
# COMPACT_ATOMS: atom_id res chain seq x y z
N MET A 1 23.88 -10.03 -16.04
CA MET A 1 22.53 -10.35 -16.56
C MET A 1 21.62 -10.64 -15.38
N PHE A 2 20.85 -9.66 -14.91
CA PHE A 2 19.87 -9.86 -13.86
C PHE A 2 18.51 -10.17 -14.48
N SER A 3 18.09 -11.43 -14.40
CA SER A 3 16.72 -11.85 -14.69
C SER A 3 16.00 -11.99 -13.35
N ARG A 4 15.23 -10.97 -12.94
CA ARG A 4 14.34 -11.07 -11.79
C ARG A 4 12.99 -11.61 -12.27
N ARG A 5 12.82 -12.92 -12.11
CA ARG A 5 11.53 -13.60 -12.21
C ARG A 5 10.74 -13.28 -10.94
N TRP A 6 9.54 -12.73 -11.09
CA TRP A 6 8.63 -12.44 -9.98
C TRP A 6 7.99 -13.74 -9.50
N ASP A 7 8.30 -14.17 -8.26
CA ASP A 7 7.56 -15.25 -7.59
C ASP A 7 6.53 -14.61 -6.63
N PRO A 8 5.22 -14.77 -6.87
CA PRO A 8 4.19 -14.32 -5.95
C PRO A 8 4.00 -15.39 -4.87
N GLY A 9 4.95 -15.45 -3.93
CA GLY A 9 4.96 -16.39 -2.82
C GLY A 9 4.61 -15.73 -1.48
N ILE A 10 3.36 -15.91 -1.07
CA ILE A 10 2.91 -16.09 0.33
C ILE A 10 3.18 -14.93 1.30
N TRP A 11 2.14 -14.14 1.55
CA TRP A 11 2.03 -13.33 2.77
C TRP A 11 1.44 -14.22 3.88
N GLU A 12 2.27 -14.92 4.63
CA GLU A 12 1.82 -15.68 5.81
C GLU A 12 1.74 -14.74 7.01
N SER A 13 0.52 -14.35 7.37
CA SER A 13 0.23 -13.72 8.66
C SER A 13 0.44 -14.75 9.78
N GLN A 14 1.54 -14.63 10.52
CA GLN A 14 1.75 -15.37 11.77
C GLN A 14 0.80 -14.86 12.84
N LEU A 15 -0.28 -15.60 13.09
CA LEU A 15 -0.99 -15.58 14.36
C LEU A 15 -0.50 -16.78 15.18
N LEU A 16 0.26 -16.47 16.23
CA LEU A 16 0.74 -17.42 17.23
C LEU A 16 -0.44 -18.04 17.99
N GLY A 17 -0.62 -19.36 17.86
CA GLY A 17 -1.53 -20.16 18.70
C GLY A 17 -0.75 -21.33 19.30
N ASN A 18 -0.69 -21.40 20.62
CA ASN A 18 0.03 -22.42 21.39
C ASN A 18 -0.91 -23.55 21.84
N VAL A 19 -0.33 -24.75 22.01
CA VAL A 19 -0.82 -25.93 22.75
C VAL A 19 -1.80 -26.90 22.07
N GLY A 20 -1.34 -28.16 21.94
CA GLY A 20 -2.10 -29.32 22.45
C GLY A 20 -2.66 -30.32 21.43
N GLU A 21 -2.01 -31.48 21.36
CA GLU A 21 -2.54 -32.83 21.10
C GLU A 21 -3.71 -32.98 20.09
N VAL A 22 -3.39 -33.60 18.96
CA VAL A 22 -4.34 -33.96 17.89
C VAL A 22 -5.20 -35.13 18.36
N LYS A 23 -6.46 -34.87 18.70
CA LYS A 23 -7.52 -35.89 18.76
C LYS A 23 -8.49 -35.70 17.60
N ASN A 24 -8.60 -36.77 16.82
CA ASN A 24 -9.44 -36.95 15.65
C ASN A 24 -10.91 -36.71 16.02
N GLY A 25 -11.54 -35.76 15.32
CA GLY A 25 -12.95 -35.45 15.40
C GLY A 25 -13.34 -34.70 14.15
N GLU A 26 -14.06 -35.37 13.26
CA GLU A 26 -14.73 -34.82 12.08
C GLU A 26 -15.79 -33.79 12.51
N GLY A 27 -15.34 -32.63 12.98
CA GLY A 27 -16.17 -31.46 13.23
C GLY A 27 -15.93 -30.49 12.09
N THR A 28 -16.89 -30.40 11.19
CA THR A 28 -17.02 -29.31 10.21
C THR A 28 -16.66 -27.97 10.86
N ARG A 29 -15.42 -27.50 10.66
CA ARG A 29 -15.01 -26.16 11.12
C ARG A 29 -15.86 -25.18 10.33
N LYS A 30 -16.99 -24.76 10.91
CA LYS A 30 -17.90 -23.79 10.32
C LYS A 30 -17.09 -22.54 10.03
N ARG A 31 -16.76 -22.32 8.76
CA ARG A 31 -16.02 -21.15 8.28
C ARG A 31 -16.76 -19.92 8.81
N LEU A 32 -16.14 -19.21 9.76
CA LEU A 32 -16.69 -17.98 10.31
C LEU A 32 -16.84 -17.00 9.14
N LYS A 33 -18.09 -16.67 8.80
CA LYS A 33 -18.40 -15.66 7.80
C LYS A 33 -18.31 -14.31 8.49
N ILE A 34 -17.16 -13.67 8.38
CA ILE A 34 -16.99 -12.30 8.81
C ILE A 34 -17.67 -11.43 7.73
N SER A 35 -18.75 -10.74 8.10
CA SER A 35 -19.37 -9.75 7.24
C SER A 35 -18.78 -8.40 7.58
N VAL A 36 -18.09 -7.79 6.61
CA VAL A 36 -17.59 -6.42 6.73
C VAL A 36 -18.76 -5.48 6.45
N PRO A 37 -19.08 -4.55 7.36
CA PRO A 37 -20.12 -3.55 7.12
C PRO A 37 -19.83 -2.75 5.85
N HIS A 38 -20.89 -2.33 5.16
CA HIS A 38 -20.72 -1.43 4.04
C HIS A 38 -20.16 -0.10 4.54
N PHE A 39 -19.02 0.31 3.98
CA PHE A 39 -18.36 1.57 4.32
C PHE A 39 -18.51 2.53 3.16
N ASP A 40 -19.13 3.69 3.43
CA ASP A 40 -19.27 4.73 2.42
C ASP A 40 -17.96 5.49 2.23
N ASN A 41 -17.38 5.36 1.04
CA ASN A 41 -16.14 6.03 0.64
C ASN A 41 -16.37 7.37 -0.07
N SER A 42 -17.62 7.81 -0.25
CA SER A 42 -17.96 9.00 -1.03
C SER A 42 -17.20 10.24 -0.57
N ALA A 43 -17.11 10.45 0.75
CA ALA A 43 -16.38 11.56 1.34
C ALA A 43 -14.87 11.47 1.05
N LEU A 44 -14.26 10.29 1.22
CA LEU A 44 -12.84 10.07 0.99
C LEU A 44 -12.47 10.29 -0.49
N ILE A 45 -13.27 9.72 -1.40
CA ILE A 45 -13.08 9.88 -2.84
C ILE A 45 -13.17 11.36 -3.22
N LYS A 46 -14.12 12.10 -2.63
CA LYS A 46 -14.27 13.53 -2.88
C LYS A 46 -13.07 14.33 -2.38
N THR A 47 -12.58 14.05 -1.17
CA THR A 47 -11.40 14.71 -0.59
C THR A 47 -10.16 14.50 -1.45
N PHE A 48 -9.91 13.27 -1.90
CA PHE A 48 -8.72 12.94 -2.71
C PHE A 48 -8.96 12.98 -4.23
N SER A 49 -10.01 13.67 -4.66
CA SER A 49 -10.41 13.73 -6.08
C SER A 49 -9.36 14.40 -6.98
N LYS A 50 -8.46 15.20 -6.40
CA LYS A 50 -7.40 15.93 -7.10
C LYS A 50 -5.99 15.53 -6.68
N THR A 51 -5.85 14.31 -6.17
CA THR A 51 -4.56 13.83 -5.71
C THR A 51 -3.83 13.05 -6.82
N LEU A 52 -2.55 13.33 -7.04
CA LEU A 52 -1.69 12.56 -7.93
C LEU A 52 -0.89 11.53 -7.12
N LEU A 53 -1.09 10.26 -7.43
CA LEU A 53 -0.29 9.17 -6.89
C LEU A 53 0.74 8.72 -7.92
N GLY A 54 1.99 8.55 -7.48
CA GLY A 54 3.07 8.11 -8.34
C GLY A 54 3.97 7.09 -7.67
N ARG A 55 4.80 6.44 -8.48
CA ARG A 55 5.82 5.51 -8.02
C ARG A 55 7.16 5.89 -8.63
N CYS A 56 8.20 5.91 -7.80
CA CYS A 56 9.57 5.99 -8.23
C CYS A 56 9.94 4.72 -9.00
N MET A 57 10.39 4.91 -10.24
CA MET A 57 10.69 3.83 -11.17
C MET A 57 12.13 3.33 -11.01
N ASN A 58 13.03 4.19 -10.53
CA ASN A 58 14.43 3.85 -10.34
C ASN A 58 14.95 4.28 -8.96
N PRO A 59 14.55 3.58 -7.88
CA PRO A 59 14.87 3.98 -6.50
C PRO A 59 16.38 3.95 -6.16
N GLU A 60 17.22 3.31 -6.97
CA GLU A 60 18.69 3.33 -6.78
C GLU A 60 19.30 4.70 -7.14
N GLU A 61 18.75 5.38 -8.15
CA GLU A 61 19.23 6.68 -8.63
C GLU A 61 18.31 7.85 -8.25
N GLN A 62 17.03 7.55 -7.97
CA GLN A 62 16.00 8.55 -7.68
C GLN A 62 15.61 8.46 -6.21
N GLU A 63 16.23 9.32 -5.40
CA GLU A 63 15.90 9.48 -4.00
C GLU A 63 14.51 10.13 -3.83
N MET A 64 13.71 9.63 -2.88
CA MET A 64 12.32 10.04 -2.78
C MET A 64 12.13 11.48 -2.34
N LYS A 65 12.92 11.97 -1.36
CA LYS A 65 12.80 13.36 -0.91
C LYS A 65 13.20 14.33 -2.01
N ALA A 66 14.18 13.99 -2.83
CA ALA A 66 14.57 14.74 -4.02
C ALA A 66 13.43 14.80 -5.04
N LEU A 67 12.77 13.67 -5.34
CA LEU A 67 11.61 13.65 -6.24
C LEU A 67 10.46 14.53 -5.71
N ILE A 68 10.10 14.37 -4.43
CA ILE A 68 9.00 15.11 -3.82
C ILE A 68 9.29 16.63 -3.80
N SER A 69 10.54 17.04 -3.57
CA SER A 69 10.92 18.45 -3.55
C SER A 69 11.16 19.07 -4.93
N ASN A 70 11.54 18.27 -5.94
CA ASN A 70 11.88 18.78 -7.26
C ASN A 70 10.71 18.76 -8.25
N LEU A 71 9.79 17.80 -8.17
CA LEU A 71 8.63 17.72 -9.08
C LEU A 71 7.74 18.97 -9.03
N PRO A 72 7.39 19.54 -7.86
CA PRO A 72 6.67 20.81 -7.80
C PRO A 72 7.38 21.95 -8.52
N LYS A 73 8.72 21.99 -8.49
CA LYS A 73 9.52 23.02 -9.19
C LYS A 73 9.46 22.86 -10.71
N ILE A 74 9.58 21.62 -11.19
CA ILE A 74 9.50 21.31 -12.62
C ILE A 74 8.12 21.68 -13.18
N TRP A 75 7.06 21.47 -12.40
CA TRP A 75 5.68 21.81 -12.79
C TRP A 75 5.30 23.28 -12.52
N LYS A 76 6.17 24.07 -11.87
CA LYS A 76 5.89 25.47 -11.45
C LYS A 76 4.72 25.57 -10.46
N LEU A 77 4.71 24.68 -9.48
CA LEU A 77 3.66 24.51 -8.47
C LEU A 77 4.22 24.51 -7.04
N GLU A 78 5.39 25.11 -6.80
CA GLU A 78 6.11 24.98 -5.51
C GLU A 78 5.26 25.32 -4.27
N GLU A 79 4.34 26.28 -4.37
CA GLU A 79 3.49 26.73 -3.26
C GLU A 79 2.04 26.20 -3.33
N LYS A 80 1.73 25.40 -4.34
CA LYS A 80 0.35 24.98 -4.65
C LYS A 80 0.08 23.51 -4.37
N VAL A 81 1.13 22.72 -4.12
CA VAL A 81 1.02 21.28 -4.01
C VAL A 81 1.80 20.77 -2.80
N VAL A 82 1.19 19.87 -2.04
CA VAL A 82 1.84 19.21 -0.90
C VAL A 82 2.21 17.78 -1.31
N GLY A 83 3.50 17.46 -1.23
CA GLY A 83 4.02 16.14 -1.53
C GLY A 83 4.27 15.30 -0.27
N THR A 84 3.82 14.05 -0.27
CA THR A 84 3.95 13.10 0.84
C THR A 84 4.60 11.80 0.36
N ASP A 85 5.58 11.32 1.11
CA ASP A 85 6.18 9.99 0.90
C ASP A 85 5.26 8.93 1.53
N LEU A 86 4.80 7.98 0.71
CA LEU A 86 3.96 6.86 1.15
C LEU A 86 4.78 5.59 1.45
N GLY A 87 6.10 5.65 1.31
CA GLY A 87 7.00 4.52 1.43
C GLY A 87 6.95 3.58 0.23
N PHE A 88 7.85 2.58 0.21
CA PHE A 88 7.97 1.59 -0.87
C PHE A 88 8.12 2.21 -2.28
N GLY A 89 8.77 3.38 -2.34
CA GLY A 89 8.96 4.14 -3.57
C GLY A 89 7.67 4.72 -4.14
N LYS A 90 6.64 4.97 -3.31
CA LYS A 90 5.40 5.62 -3.72
C LYS A 90 5.32 7.03 -3.13
N PHE A 91 4.70 7.93 -3.86
CA PHE A 91 4.48 9.29 -3.41
C PHE A 91 3.07 9.77 -3.77
N GLN A 92 2.65 10.80 -3.07
CA GLN A 92 1.37 11.47 -3.24
C GLN A 92 1.59 12.97 -3.37
N PHE A 93 0.90 13.62 -4.30
CA PHE A 93 0.77 15.07 -4.37
C PHE A 93 -0.69 15.46 -4.24
N ASP A 94 -0.99 16.36 -3.31
CA ASP A 94 -2.34 16.90 -3.12
C ASP A 94 -2.42 18.33 -3.67
N PHE A 95 -3.43 18.60 -4.51
CA PHE A 95 -3.61 19.81 -5.31
C PHE A 95 -4.87 20.59 -4.94
#